data_AF-A0A318S579-F1
#
_entry.id   AF-A0A318S579-F1
#
_cell.length_a   1.000
_cell.length_b   1.000
_cell.length_c   1.000
_cell.angle_alpha   90.00
_cell.angle_beta   90.00
_cell.angle_gamma   90.00
#
_symmetry.space_group_name_H-M   'P 1'
#
loop_
_entity.id
_entity.type
_entity.pdbx_description
1 polymer ?
#
loop_
_entity_poly.entity_id
_entity_poly.type
_entity_poly.pdbx_seq_one_letter_code
_entity_poly.pdbx_strand_id
1 'polypeptide(L)'
;MNTWERALTDEQREKLEALRARHCKVEAVFVAADAAKGIEAHVRLSVMVDSLQLAFRNEAHDIRVGFDALCHDAMVKLTLPEPPRELLD
;
A
#
# COMPACT_ATOMS: atom_id res chain seq x y z
N MET A 1 -10.01 -6.48 12.32
CA MET A 1 -9.59 -5.10 11.99
C MET A 1 -8.27 -4.84 12.70
N ASN A 2 -7.19 -4.72 11.94
CA ASN A 2 -5.84 -4.56 12.49
C ASN A 2 -5.66 -3.16 13.14
N THR A 3 -4.68 -3.02 14.03
CA THR A 3 -4.42 -1.78 14.78
C THR A 3 -4.17 -0.57 13.87
N TRP A 4 -3.56 -0.78 12.70
CA TRP A 4 -3.23 0.28 11.76
C TRP A 4 -4.45 0.77 10.94
N GLU A 5 -5.39 -0.12 10.63
CA GLU A 5 -6.63 0.21 9.89
C GLU A 5 -7.52 1.16 10.71
N ARG A 6 -7.44 1.09 12.03
CA ARG A 6 -8.11 2.02 12.95
C ARG A 6 -7.56 3.44 12.88
N ALA A 7 -6.31 3.62 12.47
CA ALA A 7 -5.68 4.93 12.32
C ALA A 7 -6.10 5.66 11.03
N LEU A 8 -6.76 4.95 10.11
CA LEU A 8 -7.31 5.53 8.88
C LEU A 8 -8.61 6.30 9.15
N THR A 9 -8.87 7.32 8.34
CA THR A 9 -10.18 8.00 8.28
C THR A 9 -11.24 7.10 7.66
N ASP A 10 -12.52 7.45 7.78
CA ASP A 10 -13.62 6.68 7.19
C ASP A 10 -13.47 6.58 5.65
N GLU A 11 -13.14 7.69 4.98
CA GLU A 11 -12.87 7.73 3.54
C GLU A 11 -11.68 6.81 3.15
N GLN A 12 -10.63 6.79 3.95
CA GLN A 12 -9.47 5.92 3.71
C GLN A 12 -9.82 4.45 3.93
N ARG A 13 -10.71 4.13 4.88
CA ARG A 13 -11.20 2.76 5.06
C ARG A 13 -12.06 2.32 3.87
N GLU A 14 -12.87 3.20 3.30
CA GLU A 14 -13.60 2.90 2.07
C GLU A 14 -12.65 2.59 0.90
N LYS A 15 -11.57 3.36 0.74
CA LYS A 15 -10.51 3.08 -0.26
C LYS A 15 -9.83 1.74 0.00
N LEU A 16 -9.59 1.38 1.26
CA LEU A 16 -9.03 0.07 1.63
C LEU A 16 -9.97 -1.08 1.24
N GLU A 17 -11.27 -0.95 1.50
CA GLU A 17 -12.27 -1.92 1.07
C GLU A 17 -12.34 -2.03 -0.46
N ALA A 18 -12.24 -0.91 -1.19
CA ALA A 18 -12.18 -0.91 -2.65
C ALA A 18 -10.95 -1.66 -3.19
N LEU A 19 -9.79 -1.53 -2.55
CA LEU A 19 -8.59 -2.32 -2.88
C LEU A 19 -8.81 -3.81 -2.60
N ARG A 20 -9.40 -4.15 -1.45
CA ARG A 20 -9.71 -5.55 -1.07
C ARG A 20 -10.66 -6.21 -2.06
N ALA A 21 -11.68 -5.49 -2.52
CA ALA A 21 -12.61 -5.96 -3.55
C ALA A 21 -11.92 -6.26 -4.90
N ARG A 22 -10.75 -5.66 -5.15
CA ARG A 22 -9.89 -5.92 -6.32
C ARG A 22 -8.80 -6.96 -6.03
N HIS A 23 -9.02 -7.85 -5.06
CA HIS A 23 -8.07 -8.89 -4.67
C HIS A 23 -6.71 -8.35 -4.19
N CYS A 24 -6.65 -7.08 -3.78
CA CYS A 24 -5.43 -6.50 -3.22
C CYS A 24 -5.36 -6.69 -1.71
N LYS A 25 -4.17 -7.05 -1.21
CA LYS A 25 -3.86 -7.07 0.21
C LYS A 25 -2.96 -5.91 0.56
N VAL A 26 -3.35 -5.12 1.56
CA VAL A 26 -2.54 -4.03 2.11
C VAL A 26 -1.90 -4.49 3.41
N GLU A 27 -0.58 -4.36 3.50
CA GLU A 27 0.19 -4.63 4.71
C GLU A 27 0.87 -3.36 5.22
N ALA A 28 0.92 -3.24 6.56
CA ALA A 28 1.62 -2.17 7.24
C ALA A 28 2.67 -2.78 8.18
N VAL A 29 3.92 -2.36 8.03
CA VAL A 29 5.03 -2.74 8.90
C VAL A 29 5.55 -1.49 9.58
N PHE A 30 5.50 -1.48 10.91
CA PHE A 30 6.11 -0.43 11.71
C PHE A 30 7.61 -0.69 11.83
N VAL A 31 8.42 0.23 11.34
CA VAL A 31 9.87 0.18 11.45
C VAL A 31 10.28 1.03 12.63
N ALA A 32 10.89 0.38 13.63
CA ALA A 32 11.42 1.07 14.79
C ALA A 32 12.60 1.97 14.38
N ALA A 33 12.75 3.10 15.08
CA ALA A 33 13.91 3.96 14.87
C ALA A 33 15.21 3.23 15.25
N ASP A 34 16.26 3.47 14.48
CA ASP A 34 17.63 3.04 14.77
C ASP A 34 18.54 4.27 14.69
N ALA A 35 18.73 4.92 15.84
CA ALA A 35 19.53 6.15 15.95
C ALA A 35 21.01 5.92 15.58
N ALA A 36 21.55 4.70 15.78
CA ALA A 36 22.92 4.37 15.41
C ALA A 36 23.12 4.36 13.88
N LYS A 37 22.05 4.17 13.12
CA LYS A 37 22.04 4.17 11.65
C LYS A 37 21.35 5.41 11.05
N GLY A 38 20.93 6.37 11.88
CA GLY A 38 20.17 7.53 11.43
C GLY A 38 18.80 7.18 10.84
N ILE A 39 18.20 6.04 11.23
CA ILE A 39 16.90 5.60 10.75
C ILE A 39 15.83 6.13 11.71
N GLU A 40 14.94 6.96 11.20
CA GLU A 40 13.76 7.41 11.94
C GLU A 40 12.64 6.36 11.91
N ALA A 41 11.81 6.35 12.96
CA ALA A 41 10.64 5.48 13.00
C ALA A 41 9.68 5.86 11.88
N HIS A 42 9.21 4.86 11.14
CA HIS A 42 8.30 5.06 10.02
C HIS A 42 7.40 3.83 9.83
N VAL A 43 6.38 4.00 9.00
CA VAL A 43 5.50 2.93 8.57
C VAL A 43 5.82 2.63 7.11
N ARG A 44 6.06 1.35 6.84
CA ARG A 44 6.14 0.83 5.48
C ARG A 44 4.81 0.19 5.13
N LEU A 45 4.11 0.79 4.18
CA LEU A 45 2.88 0.26 3.61
C LEU A 45 3.19 -0.47 2.30
N SER A 46 2.48 -1.55 2.03
CA SER A 46 2.65 -2.35 0.81
C SER A 46 1.32 -2.84 0.29
N VAL A 47 1.13 -2.80 -1.04
CA VAL A 47 -0.02 -3.41 -1.73
C VAL A 47 0.47 -4.62 -2.49
N MET A 48 -0.21 -5.75 -2.30
CA MET A 48 0.02 -6.98 -3.04
C MET A 48 -1.22 -7.34 -3.85
N VAL A 49 -1.02 -7.76 -5.10
CA VAL A 49 -2.06 -8.31 -5.97
C VAL A 49 -1.92 -9.83 -5.97
N ASP A 50 -3.04 -10.54 -5.85
CA ASP A 50 -3.11 -12.01 -5.85
C ASP A 50 -2.16 -12.69 -4.85
N SER A 51 -1.88 -12.00 -3.74
CA SER A 51 -1.00 -12.46 -2.63
C SER A 51 0.46 -12.76 -3.00
N LEU A 52 0.91 -12.48 -4.23
CA LEU A 52 2.23 -12.91 -4.73
C LEU A 52 3.07 -11.79 -5.35
N GLN A 53 2.46 -10.71 -5.84
CA GLN A 53 3.20 -9.60 -6.46
C GLN A 53 3.07 -8.33 -5.64
N LEU A 54 4.22 -7.83 -5.15
CA LEU A 54 4.31 -6.48 -4.58
C LEU A 54 4.05 -5.46 -5.70
N ALA A 55 2.89 -4.84 -5.68
CA ALA A 55 2.56 -3.80 -6.64
C ALA A 55 3.21 -2.47 -6.24
N PHE A 56 3.21 -2.15 -4.93
CA PHE A 56 3.68 -0.86 -4.41
C PHE A 56 4.20 -0.93 -2.99
N ARG A 57 5.11 -0.02 -2.69
CA ARG A 57 5.63 0.23 -1.34
C ARG A 57 5.71 1.73 -1.11
N ASN A 58 5.21 2.18 0.04
CA ASN A 58 5.37 3.56 0.50
C ASN A 58 5.95 3.55 1.92
N GLU A 59 6.93 4.41 2.18
CA GLU A 59 7.53 4.58 3.50
C GLU A 59 7.24 6.02 3.96
N ALA A 60 6.49 6.14 5.05
CA ALA A 60 6.04 7.43 5.57
C ALA A 60 6.03 7.45 7.10
N HIS A 61 6.24 8.63 7.67
CA HIS A 61 6.13 8.83 9.12
C HIS A 61 4.68 8.95 9.61
N ASP A 62 3.76 9.33 8.72
CA ASP A 62 2.31 9.32 8.97
C ASP A 62 1.65 8.27 8.06
N ILE A 63 0.96 7.32 8.69
CA ILE A 63 0.27 6.23 8.01
C ILE A 63 -0.81 6.72 7.04
N ARG A 64 -1.49 7.83 7.35
CA ARG A 64 -2.57 8.37 6.51
C ARG A 64 -2.00 8.93 5.22
N VAL A 65 -0.92 9.71 5.33
CA VAL A 65 -0.20 10.25 4.17
C VAL A 65 0.36 9.12 3.31
N GLY A 66 1.00 8.14 3.94
CA GLY A 66 1.53 6.98 3.22
C GLY A 66 0.43 6.15 2.53
N PHE A 67 -0.74 6.01 3.18
CA PHE A 67 -1.86 5.27 2.65
C PHE A 67 -2.51 5.96 1.45
N ASP A 68 -2.67 7.29 1.48
CA ASP A 68 -3.22 8.04 0.35
C ASP A 68 -2.30 7.93 -0.89
N ALA A 69 -0.98 8.08 -0.69
CA ALA A 69 0.00 7.90 -1.76
C ALA A 69 -0.04 6.47 -2.34
N LEU A 70 -0.06 5.47 -1.46
CA LEU A 70 -0.15 4.07 -1.85
C LEU A 70 -1.43 3.76 -2.62
N CYS A 71 -2.58 4.26 -2.17
CA CYS A 71 -3.87 4.07 -2.82
C CYS A 71 -3.92 4.73 -4.20
N HIS A 72 -3.39 5.96 -4.32
CA HIS A 72 -3.30 6.65 -5.59
C HIS A 72 -2.52 5.82 -6.61
N ASP A 73 -1.32 5.39 -6.22
CA ASP A 73 -0.44 4.58 -7.05
C ASP A 73 -1.08 3.24 -7.44
N ALA A 74 -1.66 2.54 -6.46
CA ALA A 74 -2.35 1.28 -6.67
C ALA A 74 -3.53 1.43 -7.64
N MET A 75 -4.37 2.45 -7.45
CA MET A 75 -5.49 2.71 -8.35
C MET A 75 -5.02 3.00 -9.76
N VAL A 76 -4.03 3.89 -9.95
CA VAL A 76 -3.53 4.27 -11.27
C VAL A 76 -3.00 3.05 -12.05
N LYS A 77 -2.15 2.21 -11.44
CA LYS A 77 -1.58 1.08 -12.19
C LYS A 77 -2.52 -0.12 -12.30
N LEU A 78 -3.41 -0.35 -11.34
CA LEU A 78 -4.42 -1.40 -11.44
C LEU A 78 -5.57 -1.04 -12.40
N THR A 79 -5.71 0.24 -12.79
CA THR A 79 -6.63 0.64 -13.86
C THR A 79 -6.03 0.56 -15.26
N LEU A 80 -4.72 0.34 -15.41
CA LEU A 80 -4.14 0.08 -16.72
C LEU A 80 -4.51 -1.37 -17.12
N PRO A 81 -5.14 -1.60 -18.29
CA PRO A 81 -5.28 -2.97 -18.80
C PRO A 81 -3.89 -3.58 -18.90
N GLU A 82 -3.73 -4.84 -18.48
CA GLU A 82 -2.49 -5.59 -18.73
C GLU A 82 -2.13 -5.39 -20.21
N PRO A 83 -0.87 -5.01 -20.55
CA PRO A 83 -0.48 -4.97 -21.95
C PRO A 83 -0.76 -6.37 -22.52
N PRO A 84 -1.42 -6.48 -23.69
CA PRO A 84 -1.74 -7.78 -24.26
C PRO A 84 -0.45 -8.60 -24.33
N ARG A 85 -0.51 -9.83 -23.79
CA ARG A 85 0.63 -10.78 -23.80
C ARG A 85 1.16 -11.06 -25.22
N GLU A 86 0.44 -10.64 -26.24
CA GLU A 86 0.79 -10.73 -27.67
C GLU A 86 1.89 -9.76 -28.12
N LEU A 87 2.46 -8.93 -27.23
CA LEU A 87 3.57 -8.02 -27.56
C LEU A 87 4.94 -8.47 -27.01
N LEU A 88 5.06 -9.72 -26.55
CA LEU A 88 6.31 -10.30 -26.02
C LEU A 88 6.91 -11.41 -26.91
N ASP A 89 6.43 -11.57 -28.15
CA ASP A 89 7.07 -12.38 -29.18
C ASP A 89 7.92 -11.52 -30.14
#